data_AF-A0A962Y994-F1
#
_entry.id   AF-A0A962Y994-F1
#
_cell.length_a   1.000
_cell.length_b   1.000
_cell.length_c   1.000
_cell.angle_alpha   90.00
_cell.angle_beta   90.00
_cell.angle_gamma   90.00
#
_symmetry.space_group_name_H-M   'P 1'
#
loop_
_entity.id
_entity.type
_entity.pdbx_description
1 polymer ?
#
loop_
_entity_poly.entity_id
_entity_poly.type
_entity_poly.pdbx_seq_one_letter_code
_entity_poly.pdbx_strand_id
1 'polypeptide(L)'
;WTQVETGSAITWKYPSCVLRGENSTGEFYSVAITRDWQQADTGTKMIHIGKNTKSTIISKGISAGQGQNAYRGLVRVMPTAENARNYTQCDSLLMGDRCGAHTFPYIDVQNPSAQVEHEASTSKVSEDQVFYCQQRGISPEDAVNLIVNGFCKEVFKELPMEFAVEAQKLLELKLEGSVG
;
A
#
# COMPACT_ATOMS: atom_id res chain seq x y z
N TRP A 1 1.41 -0.94 12.36
CA TRP A 1 1.75 -2.09 11.52
C TRP A 1 2.54 -1.57 10.33
N THR A 2 3.70 -2.16 10.07
CA THR A 2 4.54 -1.79 8.91
C THR A 2 4.98 -3.09 8.25
N GLN A 3 4.77 -3.23 6.93
CA GLN A 3 5.01 -4.48 6.22
C GLN A 3 5.47 -4.25 4.77
N VAL A 4 6.29 -5.17 4.29
CA VAL A 4 6.69 -5.29 2.87
C VAL A 4 6.56 -6.76 2.49
N GLU A 5 5.85 -7.03 1.40
CA GLU A 5 5.41 -8.38 1.08
C GLU A 5 5.55 -8.71 -0.40
N THR A 6 6.08 -9.90 -0.67
CA THR A 6 6.33 -10.38 -2.03
C THR A 6 6.60 -11.90 -2.04
N GLY A 7 6.51 -12.52 -3.21
CA GLY A 7 7.01 -13.87 -3.46
C GLY A 7 6.04 -15.02 -3.19
N SER A 8 4.86 -14.74 -2.62
CA SER A 8 3.81 -15.76 -2.44
C SER A 8 3.00 -15.94 -3.73
N ALA A 9 2.54 -17.17 -4.01
CA ALA A 9 1.60 -17.41 -5.10
C ALA A 9 0.24 -16.74 -4.85
N ILE A 10 -0.25 -16.87 -3.61
CA ILE A 10 -1.45 -16.21 -3.11
C ILE A 10 -1.14 -15.60 -1.75
N THR A 11 -1.44 -14.32 -1.57
CA THR A 11 -1.39 -13.64 -0.27
C THR A 11 -2.80 -13.25 0.14
N TRP A 12 -3.22 -13.66 1.33
CA TRP A 12 -4.52 -13.26 1.89
C TRP A 12 -4.36 -12.79 3.34
N LYS A 13 -4.59 -11.51 3.62
CA LYS A 13 -4.38 -10.97 4.98
C LYS A 13 -5.07 -9.64 5.25
N TYR A 14 -5.41 -9.46 6.53
CA TYR A 14 -5.99 -8.25 7.06
C TYR A 14 -5.50 -7.94 8.49
N PRO A 15 -4.24 -7.52 8.69
CA PRO A 15 -3.79 -6.99 9.98
C PRO A 15 -4.77 -5.93 10.48
N SER A 16 -5.05 -5.90 11.78
CA SER A 16 -6.18 -5.14 12.31
C SER A 16 -5.78 -4.38 13.58
N CYS A 17 -6.40 -3.22 13.79
CA CYS A 17 -6.32 -2.46 15.02
C CYS A 17 -7.71 -2.31 15.62
N VAL A 18 -7.89 -2.78 16.86
CA VAL A 18 -9.11 -2.57 17.64
C VAL A 18 -8.87 -1.45 18.64
N LEU A 19 -9.32 -0.25 18.29
CA LEU A 19 -9.09 1.00 19.03
C LEU A 19 -10.14 1.14 20.14
N ARG A 20 -9.98 0.32 21.20
CA ARG A 20 -10.92 0.23 22.33
C ARG A 20 -10.76 1.35 23.34
N GLY A 21 -9.53 1.77 23.60
CA GLY A 21 -9.23 2.84 24.55
C GLY A 21 -9.56 4.22 23.99
N GLU A 22 -9.92 5.15 24.87
CA GLU A 22 -9.97 6.57 24.52
C GLU A 22 -8.59 7.04 24.05
N ASN A 23 -8.54 7.91 23.04
CA ASN A 23 -7.31 8.44 22.45
C ASN A 23 -6.36 7.38 21.85
N SER A 24 -6.84 6.15 21.61
CA SER A 24 -5.99 5.12 20.99
C SER A 24 -5.75 5.38 19.51
N THR A 25 -4.55 5.03 19.04
CA THR A 25 -4.09 5.26 17.66
C THR A 25 -3.72 3.95 17.00
N GLY A 26 -4.11 3.76 15.75
CA GLY A 26 -3.76 2.60 14.94
C GLY A 26 -3.22 2.99 13.58
N GLU A 27 -2.07 2.46 13.20
CA GLU A 27 -1.42 2.81 11.93
C GLU A 27 -1.10 1.56 11.13
N PHE A 28 -1.22 1.66 9.81
CA PHE A 28 -0.93 0.59 8.88
C PHE A 28 -0.22 1.14 7.64
N TYR A 29 1.00 0.66 7.41
CA TYR A 29 1.85 1.00 6.28
C TYR A 29 2.22 -0.28 5.55
N SER A 30 1.89 -0.40 4.27
CA SER A 30 2.06 -1.66 3.52
C SER A 30 2.59 -1.42 2.12
N VAL A 31 3.58 -2.21 1.73
CA VAL A 31 3.97 -2.44 0.34
C VAL A 31 3.64 -3.89 -0.03
N ALA A 32 2.84 -4.10 -1.07
CA ALA A 32 2.50 -5.43 -1.58
C ALA A 32 2.84 -5.53 -3.06
N ILE A 33 3.57 -6.58 -3.45
CA ILE A 33 4.07 -6.77 -4.81
C ILE A 33 3.55 -8.09 -5.35
N THR A 34 2.98 -8.04 -6.56
CA THR A 34 2.59 -9.23 -7.32
C THR A 34 3.22 -9.21 -8.70
N ARG A 35 3.84 -10.32 -9.10
CA ARG A 35 4.42 -10.53 -10.43
C ARG A 35 3.91 -11.84 -11.04
N ASP A 36 4.07 -11.99 -12.35
CA ASP A 36 3.73 -13.19 -13.10
C ASP A 36 2.26 -13.56 -12.90
N TRP A 37 1.95 -14.67 -12.24
CA TRP A 37 0.57 -15.11 -12.00
C TRP A 37 0.17 -15.02 -10.51
N GLN A 38 0.94 -14.26 -9.72
CA GLN A 38 0.66 -14.08 -8.30
C GLN A 38 -0.61 -13.29 -8.06
N GLN A 39 -1.29 -13.63 -6.97
CA GLN A 39 -2.52 -12.97 -6.53
C GLN A 39 -2.37 -12.49 -5.10
N ALA A 40 -2.80 -11.26 -4.82
CA ALA A 40 -2.80 -10.71 -3.47
C ALA A 40 -4.16 -10.08 -3.18
N ASP A 41 -4.83 -10.52 -2.11
CA ASP A 41 -5.95 -9.80 -1.50
C ASP A 41 -5.51 -9.40 -0.09
N THR A 42 -5.09 -8.14 0.05
CA THR A 42 -4.41 -7.65 1.23
C THR A 42 -5.02 -6.33 1.69
N GLY A 43 -4.91 -6.01 2.96
CA GLY A 43 -5.31 -4.71 3.46
C GLY A 43 -5.38 -4.72 4.97
N THR A 44 -6.28 -3.93 5.55
CA THR A 44 -6.32 -3.75 7.00
C THR A 44 -7.74 -3.51 7.50
N LYS A 45 -7.96 -3.72 8.80
CA LYS A 45 -9.22 -3.36 9.47
C LYS A 45 -8.94 -2.43 10.64
N MET A 46 -9.43 -1.20 10.55
CA MET A 46 -9.40 -0.21 11.63
C MET A 46 -10.79 -0.17 12.28
N ILE A 47 -10.88 -0.57 13.54
CA ILE A 47 -12.14 -0.64 14.29
C ILE A 47 -12.07 0.37 15.43
N HIS A 48 -12.78 1.48 15.28
CA HIS A 48 -12.86 2.58 16.24
C HIS A 48 -14.00 2.33 17.23
N ILE A 49 -13.67 2.23 18.53
CA ILE A 49 -14.64 2.01 19.61
C ILE A 49 -14.57 3.15 20.63
N GLY A 50 -13.35 3.49 21.08
CA GLY A 50 -13.12 4.57 22.04
C GLY A 50 -13.30 5.96 21.43
N LYS A 51 -13.50 6.97 22.29
CA LYS A 51 -13.55 8.38 21.88
C LYS A 51 -12.18 8.87 21.42
N ASN A 52 -12.16 9.87 20.54
CA ASN A 52 -10.96 10.53 20.02
C ASN A 52 -9.93 9.58 19.40
N THR A 53 -10.38 8.43 18.89
CA THR A 53 -9.51 7.43 18.28
C THR A 53 -9.05 7.85 16.91
N LYS A 54 -7.80 7.53 16.56
CA LYS A 54 -7.19 7.93 15.28
C LYS A 54 -6.68 6.72 14.52
N SER A 55 -6.85 6.70 13.21
CA SER A 55 -6.19 5.71 12.38
C SER A 55 -5.65 6.26 11.08
N THR A 56 -4.51 5.70 10.66
CA THR A 56 -3.84 6.03 9.41
C THR A 56 -3.60 4.74 8.63
N ILE A 57 -3.98 4.74 7.37
CA ILE A 57 -3.76 3.61 6.46
C ILE A 57 -3.05 4.14 5.22
N ILE A 58 -1.83 3.66 4.97
CA ILE A 58 -1.09 3.91 3.73
C ILE A 58 -0.76 2.55 3.10
N SER A 59 -1.37 2.28 1.95
CA SER A 59 -1.15 1.05 1.18
C SER A 59 -0.60 1.39 -0.20
N LYS A 60 0.54 0.79 -0.54
CA LYS A 60 1.20 0.90 -1.85
C LYS A 60 1.20 -0.48 -2.50
N GLY A 61 0.32 -0.68 -3.49
CA GLY A 61 0.23 -1.91 -4.28
C GLY A 61 1.07 -1.79 -5.55
N ILE A 62 1.84 -2.82 -5.88
CA ILE A 62 2.61 -2.90 -7.13
C ILE A 62 2.21 -4.17 -7.86
N SER A 63 1.80 -4.02 -9.11
CA SER A 63 1.40 -5.12 -10.00
C SER A 63 2.28 -5.15 -11.24
N ALA A 64 2.82 -6.31 -11.58
CA ALA A 64 3.71 -6.51 -12.72
C ALA A 64 3.38 -7.81 -13.46
N GLY A 65 3.76 -7.91 -14.74
CA GLY A 65 3.51 -9.09 -15.57
C GLY A 65 2.01 -9.33 -15.73
N GLN A 66 1.50 -10.44 -15.19
CA GLN A 66 0.04 -10.74 -15.14
C GLN A 66 -0.50 -10.74 -13.70
N GLY A 67 0.29 -10.23 -12.75
CA GLY A 67 -0.01 -10.26 -11.32
C GLY A 67 -1.28 -9.47 -11.02
N GLN A 68 -2.07 -9.98 -10.07
CA GLN A 68 -3.32 -9.37 -9.63
C GLN A 68 -3.20 -8.97 -8.16
N ASN A 69 -3.23 -7.65 -7.92
CA ASN A 69 -3.15 -7.10 -6.58
C ASN A 69 -4.49 -6.44 -6.23
N ALA A 70 -5.03 -6.78 -5.08
CA ALA A 70 -6.25 -6.22 -4.54
C ALA A 70 -5.98 -5.68 -3.13
N TYR A 71 -6.15 -4.36 -2.98
CA TYR A 71 -6.32 -3.77 -1.66
C TYR A 71 -7.77 -3.97 -1.19
N ARG A 72 -7.96 -4.48 0.01
CA ARG A 72 -9.27 -4.58 0.66
C ARG A 72 -9.18 -4.18 2.13
N GLY A 73 -9.77 -3.04 2.44
CA GLY A 73 -9.72 -2.44 3.77
C GLY A 73 -11.09 -2.23 4.40
N LEU A 74 -11.16 -2.22 5.73
CA LEU A 74 -12.34 -1.83 6.50
C LEU A 74 -11.98 -0.72 7.47
N VAL A 75 -12.71 0.39 7.42
CA VAL A 75 -12.76 1.39 8.48
C VAL A 75 -14.15 1.34 9.09
N ARG A 76 -14.24 0.91 10.34
CA ARG A 76 -15.49 0.84 11.10
C ARG A 76 -15.44 1.80 12.27
N VAL A 77 -16.42 2.69 12.36
CA VAL A 77 -16.60 3.63 13.47
C VAL A 77 -17.88 3.29 14.21
N MET A 78 -17.74 2.77 15.44
CA MET A 78 -18.86 2.40 16.29
C MET A 78 -19.60 3.64 16.82
N PRO A 79 -20.88 3.51 17.24
CA PRO A 79 -21.63 4.63 17.82
C PRO A 79 -20.95 5.28 19.03
N THR A 80 -20.13 4.54 19.78
CA THR A 80 -19.40 5.03 20.96
C THR A 80 -18.15 5.87 20.62
N ALA A 81 -17.67 5.81 19.38
CA ALA A 81 -16.40 6.41 18.96
C ALA A 81 -16.58 7.88 18.56
N GLU A 82 -16.87 8.73 19.54
CA GLU A 82 -16.99 10.18 19.36
C GLU A 82 -15.66 10.79 18.89
N ASN A 83 -15.71 11.72 17.94
CA ASN A 83 -14.57 12.41 17.32
C ASN A 83 -13.50 11.45 16.75
N ALA A 84 -13.89 10.28 16.28
CA ALA A 84 -12.99 9.37 15.58
C ALA A 84 -12.46 10.00 14.28
N ARG A 85 -11.17 9.80 13.98
CA ARG A 85 -10.54 10.27 12.74
C ARG A 85 -9.87 9.13 12.00
N ASN A 86 -10.08 9.04 10.70
CA ASN A 86 -9.37 8.12 9.83
C ASN A 86 -8.87 8.86 8.58
N TYR A 87 -7.63 8.57 8.20
CA TYR A 87 -7.08 8.90 6.89
C TYR A 87 -6.62 7.61 6.21
N THR A 88 -7.10 7.37 4.99
CA THR A 88 -6.75 6.20 4.19
C THR A 88 -6.25 6.63 2.81
N GLN A 89 -5.06 6.15 2.43
CA GLN A 89 -4.46 6.35 1.12
C GLN A 89 -4.07 5.01 0.51
N CYS A 90 -4.66 4.70 -0.65
CA CYS A 90 -4.46 3.44 -1.36
C CYS A 90 -3.93 3.72 -2.77
N ASP A 91 -2.62 3.64 -2.94
CA ASP A 91 -1.99 3.87 -4.23
C ASP A 91 -1.61 2.56 -4.89
N SER A 92 -1.84 2.48 -6.19
CA SER A 92 -1.47 1.33 -7.02
C SER A 92 -0.54 1.73 -8.14
N LEU A 93 0.49 0.93 -8.39
CA LEU A 93 1.43 1.09 -9.49
C LEU A 93 1.35 -0.13 -10.41
N LEU A 94 0.96 0.07 -11.67
CA LEU A 94 0.97 -0.98 -12.69
C LEU A 94 2.23 -0.89 -13.54
N MET A 95 2.86 -2.04 -13.75
CA MET A 95 4.02 -2.23 -14.62
C MET A 95 3.62 -3.20 -15.73
N GLY A 96 3.41 -2.65 -16.92
CA GLY A 96 2.88 -3.36 -18.09
C GLY A 96 1.37 -3.22 -18.25
N ASP A 97 0.84 -3.91 -19.26
CA ASP A 97 -0.54 -3.82 -19.74
C ASP A 97 -1.42 -5.03 -19.35
N ARG A 98 -0.81 -6.12 -18.86
CA ARG A 98 -1.49 -7.38 -18.51
C ARG A 98 -1.73 -7.59 -17.01
N CYS A 99 -1.17 -6.75 -16.15
CA CYS A 99 -1.35 -6.84 -14.71
C CYS A 99 -2.59 -6.06 -14.25
N GLY A 100 -3.07 -6.34 -13.03
CA GLY A 100 -4.24 -5.70 -12.46
C GLY A 100 -4.00 -5.18 -11.05
N ALA A 101 -4.58 -4.02 -10.75
CA ALA A 101 -4.62 -3.44 -9.42
C ALA A 101 -6.06 -3.04 -9.09
N HIS A 102 -6.56 -3.52 -7.94
CA HIS A 102 -7.94 -3.38 -7.52
C HIS A 102 -8.01 -2.78 -6.12
N THR A 103 -8.99 -1.92 -5.86
CA THR A 103 -9.15 -1.26 -4.56
C THR A 103 -10.59 -1.41 -4.08
N PHE A 104 -10.79 -2.11 -2.97
CA PHE A 104 -12.09 -2.45 -2.37
C PHE A 104 -12.20 -1.89 -0.95
N PRO A 105 -12.48 -0.58 -0.77
CA PRO A 105 -12.63 0.00 0.55
C PRO A 105 -14.03 -0.25 1.13
N TYR A 106 -14.08 -0.55 2.42
CA TYR A 106 -15.30 -0.63 3.20
C TYR A 106 -15.26 0.46 4.28
N ILE A 107 -16.26 1.33 4.28
CA ILE A 107 -16.40 2.41 5.26
C ILE A 107 -17.77 2.25 5.92
N ASP A 108 -17.78 1.98 7.23
CA ASP A 108 -18.96 1.75 8.05
C ASP A 108 -18.92 2.71 9.23
N VAL A 109 -19.61 3.85 9.10
CA VAL A 109 -19.55 4.96 10.07
C VAL A 109 -20.90 5.12 10.75
N GLN A 110 -20.94 4.85 12.06
CA GLN A 110 -22.15 4.89 12.87
C GLN A 110 -22.11 6.00 13.92
N ASN A 111 -21.18 6.95 13.81
CA ASN A 111 -21.08 8.11 14.68
C ASN A 111 -20.97 9.40 13.84
N PRO A 112 -21.84 10.40 14.04
CA PRO A 112 -21.89 11.61 13.21
C PRO A 112 -20.73 12.60 13.45
N SER A 113 -19.99 12.46 14.56
CA SER A 113 -18.83 13.29 14.86
C SER A 113 -17.53 12.81 14.20
N ALA A 114 -17.58 11.67 13.50
CA ALA A 114 -16.41 11.06 12.88
C ALA A 114 -15.99 11.81 11.61
N GLN A 115 -14.67 11.88 11.38
CA GLN A 115 -14.07 12.37 10.14
C GLN A 115 -13.33 11.22 9.48
N VAL A 116 -13.77 10.81 8.29
CA VAL A 116 -13.18 9.67 7.56
C VAL A 116 -12.88 10.11 6.14
N GLU A 117 -11.60 10.01 5.77
CA GLU A 117 -11.09 10.38 4.45
C GLU A 117 -10.50 9.15 3.77
N HIS A 118 -10.82 8.96 2.49
CA HIS A 118 -10.28 7.88 1.67
C HIS A 118 -9.85 8.41 0.31
N GLU A 119 -8.60 8.21 -0.02
CA GLU A 119 -7.98 8.54 -1.29
C GLU A 119 -7.43 7.27 -1.93
N ALA A 120 -7.64 7.13 -3.23
CA ALA A 120 -7.06 6.05 -4.00
C ALA A 120 -6.55 6.59 -5.34
N SER A 121 -5.31 6.25 -5.67
CA SER A 121 -4.70 6.65 -6.94
C SER A 121 -4.13 5.46 -7.68
N THR A 122 -4.13 5.55 -9.01
CA THR A 122 -3.51 4.56 -9.88
C THR A 122 -2.47 5.24 -10.74
N SER A 123 -1.25 4.72 -10.69
CA SER A 123 -0.11 5.17 -11.46
C SER A 123 0.37 4.05 -12.37
N LYS A 124 0.99 4.41 -13.49
CA LYS A 124 1.71 3.48 -14.36
C LYS A 124 3.15 3.96 -14.49
N VAL A 125 4.09 3.02 -14.56
CA VAL A 125 5.45 3.38 -14.97
C VAL A 125 5.39 3.73 -16.46
N SER A 126 5.60 5.00 -16.78
CA SER A 126 5.52 5.50 -18.15
C SER A 126 6.81 5.20 -18.90
N GLU A 127 6.70 4.76 -20.16
CA GLU A 127 7.85 4.60 -21.06
C GLU A 127 8.64 5.90 -21.21
N ASP A 128 7.97 7.06 -21.22
CA ASP A 128 8.62 8.37 -21.28
C ASP A 128 9.45 8.67 -20.03
N GLN A 129 8.99 8.24 -18.85
CA GLN A 129 9.74 8.40 -17.60
C GLN A 129 11.01 7.54 -17.62
N VAL A 130 10.89 6.29 -18.08
CA VAL A 130 12.03 5.38 -18.23
C VAL A 130 13.01 5.91 -19.29
N PHE A 131 12.50 6.35 -20.44
CA PHE A 131 13.29 6.93 -21.52
C PHE A 131 14.02 8.21 -21.07
N TYR A 132 13.39 9.05 -20.26
CA TYR A 132 14.02 10.24 -19.68
C TYR A 132 15.22 9.86 -18.79
N CYS A 133 15.07 8.84 -17.93
CA CYS A 133 16.17 8.32 -17.12
C CYS A 133 17.29 7.72 -17.99
N GLN A 134 16.94 6.98 -19.04
CA GLN A 134 17.92 6.42 -19.99
C GLN A 134 18.73 7.49 -20.70
N GLN A 135 18.12 8.61 -21.10
CA GLN A 135 18.84 9.76 -21.67
C GLN A 135 19.85 10.39 -20.70
N ARG A 136 19.78 10.07 -19.40
CA ARG A 136 20.74 10.50 -18.37
C ARG A 136 21.78 9.41 -18.05
N GLY A 137 21.83 8.33 -18.83
CA GLY A 137 22.77 7.22 -18.64
C GLY A 137 22.35 6.23 -17.56
N ILE A 138 21.11 6.31 -17.05
CA ILE A 138 20.56 5.37 -16.08
C ILE A 138 20.02 4.15 -16.84
N SER A 139 20.36 2.94 -16.41
CA SER A 139 19.85 1.74 -17.08
C SER A 139 18.31 1.65 -16.95
N PRO A 140 17.61 0.97 -17.87
CA PRO A 140 16.17 0.77 -17.77
C PRO A 140 15.73 0.18 -16.43
N GLU A 141 16.50 -0.78 -15.90
CA GLU A 141 16.23 -1.45 -14.63
C GLU A 141 16.42 -0.49 -13.44
N ASP A 142 17.53 0.26 -13.43
CA ASP A 142 17.78 1.28 -12.40
C ASP A 142 16.73 2.39 -12.42
N ALA A 143 16.23 2.76 -13.60
CA ALA A 143 15.17 3.75 -13.75
C ALA A 143 13.86 3.26 -13.11
N VAL A 144 13.47 2.01 -13.36
CA VAL A 144 12.27 1.43 -12.72
C VAL A 144 12.46 1.29 -11.22
N ASN A 145 13.62 0.83 -10.77
CA ASN A 145 13.93 0.76 -9.34
C ASN A 145 13.84 2.13 -8.66
N LEU A 146 14.35 3.19 -9.31
CA LEU A 146 14.25 4.57 -8.82
C LEU A 146 12.78 5.02 -8.68
N ILE A 147 11.96 4.78 -9.69
CA ILE A 147 10.54 5.16 -9.70
C ILE A 147 9.77 4.41 -8.61
N VAL A 148 9.96 3.10 -8.51
CA VAL A 148 9.27 2.25 -7.54
C VAL A 148 9.70 2.57 -6.12
N ASN A 149 10.99 2.80 -5.87
CA ASN A 149 11.48 3.26 -4.57
C ASN A 149 10.90 4.62 -4.19
N GLY A 150 10.76 5.54 -5.16
CA GLY A 150 10.06 6.81 -4.96
C GLY A 150 8.59 6.62 -4.56
N PHE A 151 7.89 5.70 -5.22
CA PHE A 151 6.49 5.36 -4.95
C PHE A 151 6.28 4.78 -3.54
N CYS A 152 7.20 3.92 -3.08
CA CYS A 152 7.13 3.27 -1.76
C CYS A 152 7.75 4.08 -0.61
N LYS A 153 8.31 5.26 -0.89
CA LYS A 153 9.12 6.05 0.06
C LYS A 153 8.41 6.32 1.40
N GLU A 154 7.11 6.58 1.37
CA GLU A 154 6.32 6.86 2.59
C GLU A 154 6.25 5.65 3.51
N VAL A 155 6.12 4.43 2.97
CA VAL A 155 6.08 3.21 3.78
C VAL A 155 7.47 2.85 4.29
N PHE A 156 8.52 3.02 3.48
CA PHE A 156 9.88 2.69 3.92
C PHE A 156 10.41 3.61 5.02
N LYS A 157 9.93 4.86 5.10
CA LYS A 157 10.26 5.76 6.22
C LYS A 157 9.75 5.26 7.58
N GLU A 158 8.71 4.44 7.58
CA GLU A 158 8.12 3.85 8.80
C GLU A 158 8.76 2.51 9.19
N LEU A 159 9.72 2.01 8.39
CA LEU A 159 10.54 0.86 8.73
C LEU A 159 11.82 1.33 9.46
N PRO A 160 12.34 0.55 10.43
CA PRO A 160 13.68 0.79 10.94
C PRO A 160 14.71 0.70 9.81
N MET A 161 15.74 1.53 9.87
CA MET A 161 16.67 1.76 8.76
C MET A 161 17.29 0.47 8.20
N GLU A 162 17.70 -0.47 9.06
CA GLU A 162 18.22 -1.77 8.63
C GLU A 162 17.23 -2.55 7.75
N PHE A 163 15.94 -2.56 8.10
CA PHE A 163 14.90 -3.28 7.36
C PHE A 163 14.47 -2.52 6.12
N ALA A 164 14.51 -1.20 6.14
CA ALA A 164 14.21 -0.38 4.97
C ALA A 164 15.21 -0.65 3.84
N VAL A 165 16.51 -0.73 4.16
CA VAL A 165 17.57 -1.06 3.18
C VAL A 165 17.39 -2.47 2.63
N GLU A 166 17.09 -3.44 3.49
CA GLU A 166 16.87 -4.82 3.06
C GLU A 166 15.62 -4.95 2.16
N ALA A 167 14.53 -4.29 2.54
CA ALA A 167 13.30 -4.27 1.75
C ALA A 167 13.53 -3.67 0.36
N GLN A 168 14.30 -2.57 0.25
CA GLN A 168 14.65 -1.97 -1.04
C GLN A 168 15.41 -2.93 -1.94
N LYS A 169 16.45 -3.60 -1.42
CA LYS A 169 17.20 -4.61 -2.19
C LYS A 169 16.31 -5.78 -2.64
N LEU A 170 15.41 -6.21 -1.76
CA LEU A 170 14.50 -7.31 -2.06
C LEU A 170 13.47 -6.92 -3.13
N LEU A 171 13.02 -5.65 -3.14
CA LEU A 171 12.22 -5.09 -4.22
C LEU A 171 12.97 -5.10 -5.56
N GLU A 172 14.21 -4.61 -5.58
CA GLU A 172 15.04 -4.55 -6.79
C GLU A 172 15.15 -5.93 -7.45
N LEU A 173 15.47 -6.97 -6.67
CA LEU A 173 15.57 -8.36 -7.14
C LEU A 173 14.25 -8.91 -7.69
N LYS A 174 13.10 -8.49 -7.14
CA LYS A 174 11.79 -8.97 -7.60
C LYS A 174 11.31 -8.26 -8.85
N LEU A 175 11.80 -7.05 -9.09
CA LEU A 175 11.41 -6.20 -10.19
C LEU A 175 12.33 -6.35 -11.40
N GLU A 176 13.51 -6.92 -11.23
CA GLU A 176 14.44 -7.28 -12.31
C GLU A 176 13.74 -8.12 -13.41
N GLY A 177 13.84 -7.67 -14.67
CA GLY A 177 13.16 -8.30 -15.80
C GLY A 177 11.62 -8.24 -15.79
N SER A 178 11.00 -7.40 -14.95
CA SER A 178 9.53 -7.16 -14.96
C SER A 178 9.12 -6.10 -15.99
N VAL A 179 10.10 -5.47 -16.64
CA VAL A 179 9.93 -4.50 -17.71
C VAL A 179 10.11 -5.25 -19.03
N GLY A 180 9.02 -5.79 -19.57
CA GLY A 180 9.01 -6.64 -20.76
C GLY A 180 7.69 -7.37 -20.96
#